data_AF-A0A3D5FWI3-F1
#
_entry.id   AF-A0A3D5FWI3-F1
#
_cell.length_a   1.000
_cell.length_b   1.000
_cell.length_c   1.000
_cell.angle_alpha   90.00
_cell.angle_beta   90.00
_cell.angle_gamma   90.00
#
_symmetry.space_group_name_H-M   'P 1'
#
loop_
_entity.id
_entity.type
_entity.pdbx_description
1 polymer ?
#
loop_
_entity_poly.entity_id
_entity_poly.type
_entity_poly.pdbx_seq_one_letter_code
_entity_poly.pdbx_strand_id
1 'polypeptide(L)'
;FVVFHYSVPLPTRYPHTCCIDALGEPHRTYLCPSNPDVRSYDLALVEELLDTYSGDGIRHESLGFGGWNQIALCNKVEVLPTPRDQFLLSLCFCEHCVSRAHEEDVDALSLRGSIRDHLYRSLPQNPTEWDDSAPDEQWARNVFGGQLWRYLDVRCNTVSSLFGEVQNLCNSHDAAFMPFGTRNDRDVMACNDYSLMYPHLKRVSLGATGNDPVAQRTSLQAAIEEVPHHAEPEIMHNQRSFDSSPKLTEAVMLARDVGIRHHSFHYYGMSRRHELEWIGDSRDAWAKG
;
A
#
# COMPACT_ATOMS: atom_id res chain seq x y z
N PHE A 1 11.40 -7.20 -4.59
CA PHE A 1 10.46 -6.06 -4.52
C PHE A 1 9.45 -6.22 -5.65
N VAL A 2 8.17 -6.03 -5.38
CA VAL A 2 7.07 -6.20 -6.34
C VAL A 2 6.11 -5.02 -6.25
N VAL A 3 5.59 -4.56 -7.39
CA VAL A 3 4.44 -3.66 -7.45
C VAL A 3 3.27 -4.49 -7.98
N PHE A 4 2.18 -4.59 -7.21
CA PHE A 4 1.04 -5.45 -7.57
C PHE A 4 0.06 -4.73 -8.51
N HIS A 5 -0.96 -4.06 -7.99
CA HIS A 5 -2.10 -3.64 -8.82
C HIS A 5 -1.88 -2.36 -9.60
N TYR A 6 -0.81 -1.62 -9.32
CA TYR A 6 -0.43 -0.46 -10.13
C TYR A 6 0.30 -0.91 -11.39
N SER A 7 -0.29 -0.65 -12.55
CA SER A 7 0.31 -0.97 -13.85
C SER A 7 -0.27 -0.10 -14.96
N VAL A 8 0.60 0.50 -15.77
CA VAL A 8 0.18 1.23 -16.98
C VAL A 8 -0.23 0.30 -18.14
N PRO A 9 0.53 -0.76 -18.47
CA PRO A 9 0.20 -1.58 -19.64
C PRO A 9 -0.93 -2.59 -19.40
N LEU A 10 -1.07 -3.13 -18.17
CA LEU A 10 -2.03 -4.22 -17.92
C LEU A 10 -3.49 -3.78 -18.10
N PRO A 11 -3.94 -2.61 -17.63
CA PRO A 11 -5.30 -2.14 -17.86
C PRO A 11 -5.69 -2.00 -19.34
N THR A 12 -4.73 -1.60 -20.19
CA THR A 12 -4.97 -1.51 -21.63
C THR A 12 -5.09 -2.88 -22.28
N ARG A 13 -4.29 -3.86 -21.81
CA ARG A 13 -4.25 -5.21 -22.37
C ARG A 13 -5.38 -6.11 -21.86
N TYR A 14 -5.79 -5.92 -20.61
CA TYR A 14 -6.77 -6.74 -19.90
C TYR A 14 -7.83 -5.87 -19.21
N PRO A 15 -8.66 -5.12 -19.96
CA PRO A 15 -9.56 -4.12 -19.38
C PRO A 15 -10.63 -4.68 -18.42
N HIS A 16 -10.97 -5.96 -18.51
CA HIS A 16 -11.90 -6.64 -17.60
C HIS A 16 -11.34 -6.82 -16.18
N THR A 17 -10.01 -6.67 -16.01
CA THR A 17 -9.34 -6.79 -14.70
C THR A 17 -9.28 -5.47 -13.93
N CYS A 18 -9.65 -4.36 -14.56
CA CYS A 18 -9.52 -3.03 -13.99
C CYS A 18 -10.56 -2.73 -12.91
N CYS A 19 -10.22 -1.79 -12.03
CA CYS A 19 -11.23 -1.12 -11.23
C CYS A 19 -12.22 -0.37 -12.15
N ILE A 20 -13.51 -0.40 -11.83
CA ILE A 20 -14.55 0.34 -12.57
C ILE A 20 -15.16 1.38 -11.64
N ASP A 21 -15.13 2.67 -11.98
CA ASP A 21 -15.60 3.71 -11.08
C ASP A 21 -17.14 3.78 -10.95
N ALA A 22 -17.64 4.71 -10.13
CA ALA A 22 -19.08 4.91 -9.95
C ALA A 22 -19.81 5.30 -11.24
N LEU A 23 -19.12 5.97 -12.17
CA LEU A 23 -19.66 6.38 -13.47
C LEU A 23 -19.63 5.23 -14.50
N GLY A 24 -18.90 4.15 -14.22
CA GLY A 24 -18.75 2.99 -15.09
C GLY A 24 -17.49 3.02 -15.94
N GLU A 25 -16.55 3.92 -15.64
CA GLU A 25 -15.30 4.05 -16.39
C GLU A 25 -14.23 3.09 -15.84
N PRO A 26 -13.51 2.36 -16.71
CA PRO A 26 -12.39 1.53 -16.29
C PRO A 26 -11.16 2.38 -15.95
N HIS A 27 -10.54 2.06 -14.81
CA HIS A 27 -9.29 2.69 -14.39
C HIS A 27 -8.17 2.35 -15.36
N ARG A 28 -7.32 3.34 -15.65
CA ARG A 28 -6.24 3.22 -16.65
C ARG A 28 -4.92 2.67 -16.10
N THR A 29 -4.84 2.49 -14.78
CA THR A 29 -3.58 2.18 -14.06
C THR A 29 -3.74 1.23 -12.89
N TYR A 30 -4.97 0.85 -12.51
CA TYR A 30 -5.21 0.01 -11.35
C TYR A 30 -6.07 -1.19 -11.68
N LEU A 31 -5.53 -2.36 -11.35
CA LEU A 31 -6.22 -3.64 -11.36
C LEU A 31 -7.09 -3.77 -10.10
N CYS A 32 -8.16 -4.55 -10.19
CA CYS A 32 -9.08 -4.74 -9.08
C CYS A 32 -8.64 -5.91 -8.18
N PRO A 33 -8.38 -5.71 -6.87
CA PRO A 33 -8.01 -6.79 -5.93
C PRO A 33 -9.14 -7.82 -5.68
N SER A 34 -10.38 -7.48 -6.07
CA SER A 34 -11.51 -8.41 -6.02
C SER A 34 -11.58 -9.33 -7.23
N ASN A 35 -10.90 -8.99 -8.33
CA ASN A 35 -10.94 -9.79 -9.56
C ASN A 35 -10.11 -11.08 -9.38
N PRO A 36 -10.68 -12.27 -9.62
CA PRO A 36 -10.00 -13.54 -9.39
C PRO A 36 -8.77 -13.77 -10.30
N ASP A 37 -8.76 -13.22 -11.52
CA ASP A 37 -7.61 -13.30 -12.42
C ASP A 37 -6.44 -12.45 -11.90
N VAL A 38 -6.73 -11.28 -11.32
CA VAL A 38 -5.73 -10.42 -10.67
C VAL A 38 -5.11 -11.14 -9.48
N ARG A 39 -5.94 -11.70 -8.59
CA ARG A 39 -5.45 -12.46 -7.43
C ARG A 39 -4.61 -13.68 -7.84
N SER A 40 -5.05 -14.40 -8.87
CA SER A 40 -4.31 -15.55 -9.40
C SER A 40 -2.95 -15.13 -9.96
N TYR A 41 -2.90 -13.98 -10.65
CA TYR A 41 -1.67 -13.40 -11.14
C TYR A 41 -0.74 -12.98 -10.00
N ASP A 42 -1.27 -12.36 -8.93
CA ASP A 42 -0.47 -11.95 -7.77
C ASP A 42 0.21 -13.15 -7.10
N LEU A 43 -0.53 -14.25 -6.90
CA LEU A 43 0.00 -15.48 -6.31
C LEU A 43 1.05 -16.13 -7.23
N ALA A 44 0.76 -16.26 -8.52
CA ALA A 44 1.71 -16.82 -9.49
C ALA A 44 3.00 -15.99 -9.57
N LEU A 45 2.89 -14.66 -9.53
CA LEU A 45 4.05 -13.76 -9.52
C LEU A 45 4.89 -13.96 -8.26
N VAL A 46 4.26 -14.08 -7.08
CA VAL A 46 4.99 -14.30 -5.82
C VAL A 46 5.68 -15.66 -5.82
N GLU A 47 4.98 -16.72 -6.25
CA GLU A 47 5.54 -18.08 -6.36
C GLU A 47 6.76 -18.09 -7.31
N GLU A 48 6.62 -17.53 -8.52
CA GLU A 48 7.71 -17.47 -9.49
C GLU A 48 8.93 -16.71 -8.92
N LEU A 49 8.70 -15.61 -8.21
CA LEU A 49 9.80 -14.83 -7.62
C LEU A 49 10.50 -15.58 -6.48
N LEU A 50 9.76 -16.30 -5.65
CA LEU A 50 10.34 -17.10 -4.56
C LEU A 50 11.08 -18.34 -5.08
N ASP A 51 10.61 -18.95 -6.16
CA ASP A 51 11.25 -20.11 -6.78
C ASP A 51 12.49 -19.74 -7.60
N THR A 52 12.45 -18.58 -8.28
CA THR A 52 13.50 -18.16 -9.20
C THR A 52 14.67 -17.48 -8.48
N TYR A 53 14.38 -16.68 -7.45
CA TYR A 53 15.37 -15.85 -6.79
C TYR A 53 15.60 -16.33 -5.35
N SER A 54 16.87 -16.38 -4.93
CA SER A 54 17.29 -16.80 -3.59
C SER A 54 17.04 -15.74 -2.51
N GLY A 55 15.98 -14.93 -2.65
CA GLY A 55 15.59 -13.93 -1.65
C GLY A 55 14.91 -14.59 -0.45
N ASP A 56 14.95 -13.93 0.70
CA ASP A 56 14.33 -14.40 1.94
C ASP A 56 12.95 -13.75 2.20
N GLY A 57 12.39 -13.09 1.18
CA GLY A 57 11.12 -12.39 1.27
C GLY A 57 10.78 -11.48 0.09
N ILE A 58 9.52 -11.06 0.07
CA ILE A 58 8.95 -10.12 -0.89
C ILE A 58 8.60 -8.82 -0.17
N ARG A 59 9.30 -7.73 -0.51
CA ARG A 59 8.81 -6.37 -0.25
C ARG A 59 7.83 -5.96 -1.33
N HIS A 60 6.68 -5.40 -0.98
CA HIS A 60 5.64 -5.11 -1.95
C HIS A 60 5.06 -3.70 -1.86
N GLU A 61 4.58 -3.19 -3.00
CA GLU A 61 3.83 -1.93 -3.15
C GLU A 61 2.47 -2.19 -3.83
N SER A 62 1.49 -1.32 -3.58
CA SER A 62 0.20 -1.29 -4.29
C SER A 62 -0.60 -2.61 -4.27
N LEU A 63 -0.50 -3.39 -3.18
CA LEU A 63 -1.40 -4.52 -2.94
C LEU A 63 -2.72 -4.01 -2.37
N GLY A 64 -3.61 -3.55 -3.25
CA GLY A 64 -4.94 -3.06 -2.87
C GLY A 64 -5.58 -2.18 -3.92
N PHE A 65 -6.58 -1.40 -3.50
CA PHE A 65 -7.19 -0.41 -4.38
C PHE A 65 -6.32 0.84 -4.51
N GLY A 66 -6.28 1.44 -5.70
CA GLY A 66 -5.63 2.72 -5.94
C GLY A 66 -6.54 3.92 -5.70
N GLY A 67 -5.93 5.10 -5.53
CA GLY A 67 -6.64 6.37 -5.61
C GLY A 67 -6.92 6.82 -7.05
N TRP A 68 -7.93 7.67 -7.26
CA TRP A 68 -8.42 8.08 -8.59
C TRP A 68 -7.36 8.70 -9.52
N ASN A 69 -6.42 9.47 -8.97
CA ASN A 69 -5.36 10.13 -9.74
C ASN A 69 -3.96 9.83 -9.18
N GLN A 70 -3.76 8.61 -8.65
CA GLN A 70 -2.49 8.21 -8.05
C GLN A 70 -1.51 7.65 -9.09
N ILE A 71 -0.28 8.16 -9.02
CA ILE A 71 0.98 7.62 -9.55
C ILE A 71 1.11 7.64 -11.10
N ALA A 72 1.96 8.57 -11.56
CA ALA A 72 2.55 8.80 -12.90
C ALA A 72 1.64 9.06 -14.12
N LEU A 73 0.44 8.48 -14.21
CA LEU A 73 -0.56 8.85 -15.22
C LEU A 73 -1.64 9.70 -14.58
N CYS A 74 -1.37 11.00 -14.50
CA CYS A 74 -2.41 11.94 -14.16
C CYS A 74 -3.43 12.00 -15.31
N ASN A 75 -4.71 11.89 -14.99
CA ASN A 75 -5.74 12.39 -15.89
C ASN A 75 -5.39 13.85 -16.23
N LYS A 76 -5.47 14.25 -17.50
CA LYS A 76 -5.26 15.65 -17.89
C LYS A 76 -6.48 16.45 -17.45
N VAL A 77 -6.46 16.91 -16.21
CA VAL A 77 -7.51 17.70 -15.59
C VAL A 77 -6.95 19.08 -15.24
N GLU A 78 -7.65 20.12 -15.68
CA GLU A 78 -7.26 21.51 -15.39
C GLU A 78 -7.81 21.97 -14.03
N VAL A 79 -8.99 21.47 -13.68
CA VAL A 79 -9.63 21.69 -12.38
C VAL A 79 -9.81 20.33 -11.72
N LEU A 80 -9.24 20.18 -10.52
CA LEU A 80 -9.39 18.94 -9.75
C LEU A 80 -10.79 18.88 -9.12
N PRO A 81 -11.44 17.70 -9.12
CA PRO A 81 -12.57 17.47 -8.24
C PRO A 81 -12.18 17.67 -6.78
N THR A 82 -13.17 17.86 -5.92
CA THR A 82 -12.97 17.99 -4.47
C THR A 82 -12.32 16.72 -3.90
N PRO A 83 -11.60 16.77 -2.76
CA PRO A 83 -11.00 15.58 -2.15
C PRO A 83 -11.97 14.41 -1.95
N ARG A 84 -13.21 14.72 -1.55
CA ARG A 84 -14.28 13.71 -1.39
C ARG A 84 -14.76 13.15 -2.72
N ASP A 85 -14.93 13.97 -3.75
CA ASP A 85 -15.32 13.46 -5.08
C ASP A 85 -14.20 12.63 -5.71
N GLN A 86 -12.92 13.02 -5.54
CA GLN A 86 -11.78 12.20 -5.94
C GLN A 86 -11.78 10.83 -5.23
N PHE A 87 -12.13 10.81 -3.94
CA PHE A 87 -12.26 9.56 -3.20
C PHE A 87 -13.40 8.70 -3.72
N LEU A 88 -14.58 9.28 -3.98
CA LEU A 88 -15.72 8.57 -4.55
C LEU A 88 -15.42 8.01 -5.96
N LEU A 89 -14.67 8.75 -6.78
CA LEU A 89 -14.21 8.30 -8.09
C LEU A 89 -13.13 7.20 -8.02
N SER A 90 -12.48 7.01 -6.87
CA SER A 90 -11.51 5.93 -6.65
C SER A 90 -12.14 4.58 -6.30
N LEU A 91 -13.43 4.56 -5.97
CA LEU A 91 -14.14 3.34 -5.60
C LEU A 91 -14.33 2.45 -6.82
N CYS A 92 -14.20 1.13 -6.64
CA CYS A 92 -14.45 0.16 -7.70
C CYS A 92 -15.84 -0.46 -7.54
N PHE A 93 -16.62 -0.58 -8.61
CA PHE A 93 -17.91 -1.26 -8.70
C PHE A 93 -17.94 -2.28 -9.86
N CYS A 94 -16.81 -2.92 -10.15
CA CYS A 94 -16.77 -4.06 -11.07
C CYS A 94 -17.63 -5.22 -10.54
N GLU A 95 -17.96 -6.20 -11.40
CA GLU A 95 -18.81 -7.33 -11.03
C GLU A 95 -18.29 -8.09 -9.79
N HIS A 96 -16.98 -8.20 -9.62
CA HIS A 96 -16.38 -8.88 -8.48
C HIS A 96 -16.50 -8.09 -7.18
N CYS A 97 -16.32 -6.76 -7.21
CA CYS A 97 -16.58 -5.92 -6.03
C CYS A 97 -18.05 -5.95 -5.63
N VAL A 98 -18.97 -5.94 -6.62
CA VAL A 98 -20.41 -6.05 -6.36
C VAL A 98 -20.75 -7.41 -5.75
N SER A 99 -20.17 -8.51 -6.26
CA SER A 99 -20.35 -9.86 -5.70
C SER A 99 -19.91 -9.91 -4.24
N ARG A 100 -18.70 -9.43 -3.93
CA ARG A 100 -18.18 -9.42 -2.55
C ARG A 100 -19.02 -8.57 -1.61
N ALA A 101 -19.49 -7.41 -2.07
CA ALA A 101 -20.38 -6.58 -1.26
C ALA A 101 -21.72 -7.26 -1.00
N HIS A 102 -22.27 -7.96 -1.99
CA HIS A 102 -23.48 -8.75 -1.80
C HIS A 102 -23.29 -9.88 -0.78
N GLU A 103 -22.13 -10.56 -0.78
CA GLU A 103 -21.77 -11.58 0.23
C GLU A 103 -21.71 -11.03 1.67
N GLU A 104 -21.51 -9.72 1.83
CA GLU A 104 -21.48 -9.01 3.12
C GLU A 104 -22.76 -8.16 3.36
N ASP A 105 -23.85 -8.48 2.67
CA ASP A 105 -25.17 -7.80 2.78
C ASP A 105 -25.13 -6.28 2.49
N VAL A 106 -24.23 -5.84 1.60
CA VAL A 106 -24.10 -4.45 1.14
C VAL A 106 -24.56 -4.31 -0.32
N ASP A 107 -25.59 -3.48 -0.53
CA ASP A 107 -26.08 -3.14 -1.87
C ASP A 107 -25.16 -2.12 -2.56
N ALA A 108 -24.09 -2.64 -3.16
CA ALA A 108 -23.12 -1.84 -3.89
C ALA A 108 -23.70 -1.13 -5.13
N LEU A 109 -24.75 -1.69 -5.75
CA LEU A 109 -25.35 -1.09 -6.96
C LEU A 109 -26.21 0.12 -6.61
N SER A 110 -27.00 0.05 -5.53
CA SER A 110 -27.72 1.21 -5.01
C SER A 110 -26.74 2.32 -4.56
N LEU A 111 -25.67 1.95 -3.86
CA LEU A 111 -24.61 2.89 -3.47
C LEU A 111 -23.98 3.54 -4.70
N ARG A 112 -23.62 2.74 -5.72
CA ARG A 112 -23.07 3.24 -6.99
C ARG A 112 -24.00 4.27 -7.63
N GLY A 113 -25.30 3.98 -7.71
CA GLY A 113 -26.30 4.91 -8.24
C GLY A 113 -26.33 6.23 -7.47
N SER A 114 -26.33 6.15 -6.14
CA SER A 114 -26.34 7.33 -5.26
C SER A 114 -25.08 8.19 -5.43
N ILE A 115 -23.91 7.56 -5.55
CA ILE A 115 -22.63 8.24 -5.77
C ILE A 115 -22.60 8.88 -7.15
N ARG A 116 -23.04 8.16 -8.18
CA ARG A 116 -23.14 8.70 -9.54
C ARG A 116 -24.02 9.95 -9.59
N ASP A 117 -25.19 9.90 -8.95
CA ASP A 117 -26.13 11.03 -8.91
C ASP A 117 -25.60 12.19 -8.06
N HIS A 118 -24.75 11.92 -7.06
CA HIS A 118 -23.99 12.95 -6.35
C HIS A 118 -22.94 13.59 -7.26
N LEU A 119 -22.10 12.80 -7.92
CA LEU A 119 -21.02 13.28 -8.80
C LEU A 119 -21.55 14.09 -9.99
N TYR A 120 -22.66 13.67 -10.61
CA TYR A 120 -23.30 14.46 -11.67
C TYR A 120 -23.83 15.81 -11.19
N ARG A 121 -24.11 15.97 -9.91
CA ARG A 121 -24.52 17.25 -9.31
C ARG A 121 -23.33 18.07 -8.84
N SER A 122 -22.30 17.46 -8.25
CA SER A 122 -21.17 18.17 -7.65
C SER A 122 -20.15 18.64 -8.67
N LEU A 123 -19.75 17.78 -9.61
CA LEU A 123 -18.68 18.08 -10.57
C LEU A 123 -18.93 19.31 -11.46
N PRO A 124 -20.18 19.65 -11.87
CA PRO A 124 -20.43 20.86 -12.64
C PRO A 124 -20.42 22.17 -11.82
N GLN A 125 -20.35 22.09 -10.48
CA GLN A 125 -20.45 23.25 -9.59
C GLN A 125 -19.06 23.67 -9.10
N ASN A 126 -18.94 24.94 -8.70
CA ASN A 126 -17.74 25.38 -7.97
C ASN A 126 -17.73 24.72 -6.59
N PRO A 127 -16.57 24.23 -6.11
CA PRO A 127 -16.44 23.70 -4.76
C PRO A 127 -16.75 24.78 -3.72
N THR A 128 -17.40 24.39 -2.64
CA THR A 128 -17.58 25.20 -1.43
C THR A 128 -16.45 24.91 -0.44
N GLU A 129 -16.25 25.77 0.57
CA GLU A 129 -15.27 25.52 1.64
C GLU A 129 -15.48 24.18 2.37
N TRP A 130 -16.73 23.70 2.43
CA TRP A 130 -17.05 22.38 2.98
C TRP A 130 -16.51 21.23 2.13
N ASP A 131 -16.41 21.44 0.82
CA ASP A 131 -16.00 20.40 -0.13
C ASP A 131 -14.48 20.19 -0.13
N ASP A 132 -13.70 21.14 0.38
CA ASP A 132 -12.24 21.03 0.51
C ASP A 132 -11.80 20.11 1.66
N SER A 133 -12.75 19.66 2.50
CA SER A 133 -12.47 18.73 3.58
C SER A 133 -12.02 17.37 3.03
N ALA A 134 -10.94 16.82 3.60
CA ALA A 134 -10.50 15.47 3.30
C ALA A 134 -11.62 14.44 3.63
N PRO A 135 -11.69 13.31 2.91
CA PRO A 135 -12.55 12.21 3.32
C PRO A 135 -12.06 11.66 4.66
N ASP A 136 -12.96 11.54 5.63
CA ASP A 136 -12.70 10.95 6.94
C ASP A 136 -13.79 9.94 7.31
N GLU A 137 -13.56 9.19 8.40
CA GLU A 137 -14.50 8.18 8.89
C GLU A 137 -15.87 8.77 9.23
N GLN A 138 -15.91 9.93 9.88
CA GLN A 138 -17.17 10.56 10.28
C GLN A 138 -18.02 10.90 9.05
N TRP A 139 -17.41 11.47 8.01
CA TRP A 139 -18.07 11.73 6.74
C TRP A 139 -18.56 10.44 6.10
N ALA A 140 -17.71 9.43 5.97
CA ALA A 140 -18.04 8.16 5.30
C ALA A 140 -19.18 7.41 5.99
N ARG A 141 -19.29 7.51 7.32
CA ARG A 141 -20.39 6.92 8.11
C ARG A 141 -21.73 7.65 7.95
N ASN A 142 -21.71 8.93 7.59
CA ASN A 142 -22.92 9.75 7.53
C ASN A 142 -23.48 9.90 6.11
N VAL A 143 -22.64 9.87 5.08
CA VAL A 143 -23.10 10.01 3.69
C VAL A 143 -23.79 8.75 3.17
N PHE A 144 -24.71 8.94 2.22
CA PHE A 144 -25.46 7.86 1.57
C PHE A 144 -26.14 6.90 2.57
N GLY A 145 -26.62 7.43 3.71
CA GLY A 145 -27.23 6.63 4.77
C GLY A 145 -26.28 5.64 5.44
N GLY A 146 -24.97 5.93 5.44
CA GLY A 146 -23.92 5.06 5.99
C GLY A 146 -23.54 3.87 5.10
N GLN A 147 -24.12 3.77 3.89
CA GLN A 147 -23.76 2.71 2.95
C GLN A 147 -22.31 2.81 2.48
N LEU A 148 -21.75 4.03 2.37
CA LEU A 148 -20.35 4.19 1.99
C LEU A 148 -19.43 3.52 3.00
N TRP A 149 -19.58 3.79 4.29
CA TRP A 149 -18.76 3.14 5.32
C TRP A 149 -18.84 1.61 5.26
N ARG A 150 -20.04 1.05 5.14
CA ARG A 150 -20.23 -0.40 5.01
C ARG A 150 -19.49 -0.95 3.79
N TYR A 151 -19.53 -0.24 2.66
CA TYR A 151 -18.83 -0.63 1.44
C TYR A 151 -17.30 -0.51 1.57
N LEU A 152 -16.80 0.50 2.29
CA LEU A 152 -15.36 0.61 2.58
C LEU A 152 -14.89 -0.54 3.48
N ASP A 153 -15.72 -1.00 4.41
CA ASP A 153 -15.43 -2.18 5.24
C ASP A 153 -15.23 -3.44 4.37
N VAL A 154 -16.12 -3.68 3.40
CA VAL A 154 -15.98 -4.76 2.40
C VAL A 154 -14.68 -4.64 1.61
N ARG A 155 -14.30 -3.41 1.19
CA ARG A 155 -13.04 -3.17 0.48
C ARG A 155 -11.83 -3.48 1.37
N CYS A 156 -11.89 -3.11 2.64
CA CYS A 156 -10.85 -3.43 3.62
C CYS A 156 -10.74 -4.95 3.79
N ASN A 157 -11.84 -5.65 4.03
CA ASN A 157 -11.90 -7.12 4.14
C ASN A 157 -11.39 -7.80 2.86
N THR A 158 -11.63 -7.18 1.70
CA THR A 158 -11.14 -7.64 0.41
C THR A 158 -9.61 -7.65 0.35
N VAL A 159 -8.98 -6.54 0.70
CA VAL A 159 -7.52 -6.43 0.71
C VAL A 159 -6.91 -7.32 1.78
N SER A 160 -7.50 -7.36 2.97
CA SER A 160 -7.03 -8.23 4.07
C SER A 160 -7.06 -9.72 3.69
N SER A 161 -8.11 -10.17 3.00
CA SER A 161 -8.16 -11.56 2.49
C SER A 161 -7.08 -11.86 1.44
N LEU A 162 -6.80 -10.91 0.53
CA LEU A 162 -5.71 -11.07 -0.45
C LEU A 162 -4.35 -11.13 0.23
N PHE A 163 -4.12 -10.24 1.19
CA PHE A 163 -2.91 -10.26 1.99
C PHE A 163 -2.70 -11.62 2.65
N GLY A 164 -3.76 -12.19 3.25
CA GLY A 164 -3.71 -13.52 3.86
C GLY A 164 -3.31 -14.62 2.87
N GLU A 165 -3.83 -14.60 1.65
CA GLU A 165 -3.45 -15.56 0.60
C GLU A 165 -1.96 -15.45 0.24
N VAL A 166 -1.48 -14.23 -0.01
CA VAL A 166 -0.06 -13.99 -0.36
C VAL A 166 0.86 -14.31 0.82
N GLN A 167 0.48 -13.96 2.04
CA GLN A 167 1.24 -14.26 3.25
C GLN A 167 1.35 -15.76 3.49
N ASN A 168 0.28 -16.53 3.26
CA ASN A 168 0.31 -17.98 3.39
C ASN A 168 1.26 -18.62 2.36
N LEU A 169 1.28 -18.11 1.13
CA LEU A 169 2.24 -18.53 0.11
C LEU A 169 3.68 -18.19 0.54
N CYS A 170 3.95 -16.96 1.00
CA CYS A 170 5.27 -16.62 1.51
C CYS A 170 5.70 -17.54 2.67
N ASN A 171 4.78 -17.88 3.58
CA ASN A 171 5.04 -18.79 4.70
C ASN A 171 5.41 -20.21 4.23
N SER A 172 4.83 -20.72 3.15
CA SER A 172 5.19 -22.05 2.63
C SER A 172 6.60 -22.11 2.02
N HIS A 173 7.19 -20.97 1.70
CA HIS A 173 8.59 -20.84 1.25
C HIS A 173 9.54 -20.37 2.36
N ASP A 174 9.08 -20.30 3.62
CA ASP A 174 9.82 -19.68 4.72
C ASP A 174 10.28 -18.23 4.41
N ALA A 175 9.47 -17.50 3.63
CA ALA A 175 9.77 -16.16 3.15
C ALA A 175 8.99 -15.08 3.91
N ALA A 176 9.56 -13.89 4.06
CA ALA A 176 8.88 -12.75 4.67
C ALA A 176 8.05 -11.96 3.64
N PHE A 177 6.83 -11.54 3.99
CA PHE A 177 6.05 -10.60 3.19
C PHE A 177 6.06 -9.23 3.89
N MET A 178 6.62 -8.22 3.23
CA MET A 178 6.97 -6.93 3.87
C MET A 178 6.26 -5.75 3.17
N PRO A 179 5.27 -5.11 3.83
CA PRO A 179 4.63 -3.91 3.30
C PRO A 179 5.53 -2.67 3.42
N PHE A 180 5.12 -1.57 2.77
CA PHE A 180 5.67 -0.25 3.07
C PHE A 180 4.99 0.35 4.29
N GLY A 181 5.80 0.73 5.28
CA GLY A 181 5.34 1.47 6.44
C GLY A 181 5.35 0.65 7.72
N THR A 182 5.27 1.39 8.83
CA THR A 182 5.19 0.83 10.17
C THR A 182 3.74 0.60 10.55
N ARG A 183 3.54 -0.34 11.47
CA ARG A 183 2.31 -0.63 12.22
C ARG A 183 1.32 0.55 12.28
N ASN A 184 0.17 0.41 11.64
CA ASN A 184 -1.03 1.17 12.01
C ASN A 184 -2.07 0.20 12.56
N ASP A 185 -3.08 0.71 13.24
CA ASP A 185 -4.30 -0.05 13.53
C ASP A 185 -5.14 -0.16 12.24
N ARG A 186 -6.32 -0.76 12.33
CA ARG A 186 -7.27 -0.85 11.21
C ARG A 186 -7.63 0.55 10.67
N ASP A 187 -7.34 0.80 9.40
CA ASP A 187 -7.69 2.02 8.66
C ASP A 187 -8.55 1.66 7.44
N VAL A 188 -9.87 1.74 7.63
CA VAL A 188 -10.87 1.45 6.59
C VAL A 188 -10.81 2.46 5.44
N MET A 189 -10.43 3.72 5.72
CA MET A 189 -10.32 4.75 4.67
C MET A 189 -9.15 4.44 3.73
N ALA A 190 -8.06 3.89 4.27
CA ALA A 190 -6.91 3.41 3.52
C ALA A 190 -7.07 1.96 2.99
N CYS A 191 -8.21 1.31 3.23
CA CYS A 191 -8.46 -0.10 2.88
C CYS A 191 -7.38 -1.05 3.44
N ASN A 192 -6.97 -0.82 4.68
CA ASN A 192 -5.92 -1.57 5.31
C ASN A 192 -6.31 -2.01 6.73
N ASP A 193 -6.06 -3.27 7.06
CA ASP A 193 -6.27 -3.81 8.40
C ASP A 193 -5.02 -4.55 8.88
N TYR A 194 -4.03 -3.79 9.31
CA TYR A 194 -2.82 -4.36 9.89
C TYR A 194 -3.09 -5.21 11.13
N SER A 195 -4.22 -5.05 11.83
CA SER A 195 -4.52 -5.93 12.97
C SER A 195 -4.69 -7.40 12.55
N LEU A 196 -5.13 -7.62 11.29
CA LEU A 196 -5.23 -8.94 10.68
C LEU A 196 -3.92 -9.38 10.03
N MET A 197 -3.10 -8.44 9.55
CA MET A 197 -1.83 -8.76 8.85
C MET A 197 -0.68 -9.01 9.83
N TYR A 198 -0.56 -8.16 10.85
CA TYR A 198 0.55 -8.11 11.79
C TYR A 198 0.84 -9.42 12.52
N PRO A 199 -0.18 -10.19 12.98
CA PRO A 199 0.06 -11.50 13.62
C PRO A 199 0.68 -12.56 12.71
N HIS A 200 0.74 -12.31 11.40
CA HIS A 200 1.28 -13.24 10.39
C HIS A 200 2.59 -12.76 9.78
N LEU A 201 3.04 -11.55 10.12
CA LEU A 201 4.28 -11.00 9.58
C LEU A 201 5.49 -11.72 10.16
N LYS A 202 6.29 -12.37 9.30
CA LYS A 202 7.63 -12.84 9.67
C LYS A 202 8.58 -11.67 9.98
N ARG A 203 8.35 -10.51 9.35
CA ARG A 203 9.15 -9.30 9.55
C ARG A 203 8.32 -8.05 9.68
N VAL A 204 8.70 -7.20 10.61
CA VAL A 204 8.06 -5.90 10.86
C VAL A 204 8.99 -4.78 10.44
N SER A 205 8.58 -4.00 9.44
CA SER A 205 9.33 -2.80 9.02
C SER A 205 9.30 -1.75 10.12
N LEU A 206 10.48 -1.26 10.49
CA LEU A 206 10.68 -0.18 11.46
C LEU A 206 11.24 1.07 10.78
N GLY A 207 11.15 2.21 11.47
CA GLY A 207 11.73 3.47 11.04
C GLY A 207 12.29 4.24 12.23
N ALA A 208 13.49 4.80 12.07
CA ALA A 208 14.07 5.67 13.09
C ALA A 208 13.41 7.06 13.03
N THR A 209 13.07 7.60 14.20
CA THR A 209 12.57 8.97 14.34
C THR A 209 13.52 9.80 15.21
N GLY A 210 13.49 11.12 15.04
CA GLY A 210 14.36 12.06 15.75
C GLY A 210 15.44 12.69 14.85
N ASN A 211 15.98 13.81 15.33
CA ASN A 211 16.88 14.68 14.56
C ASN A 211 18.37 14.42 14.84
N ASP A 212 18.70 13.51 15.75
CA ASP A 212 20.06 13.16 16.14
C ASP A 212 20.20 11.65 16.37
N PRO A 213 21.44 11.10 16.35
CA PRO A 213 21.67 9.67 16.48
C PRO A 213 21.18 9.04 17.80
N VAL A 214 21.13 9.80 18.89
CA VAL A 214 20.67 9.30 20.20
C VAL A 214 19.15 9.14 20.18
N ALA A 215 18.44 10.13 19.65
CA ALA A 215 16.99 10.07 19.46
C ALA A 215 16.60 8.93 18.51
N GLN A 216 17.34 8.76 17.41
CA GLN A 216 17.12 7.67 16.44
C GLN A 216 17.38 6.29 17.05
N ARG A 217 18.44 6.14 17.85
CA ARG A 217 18.71 4.90 18.60
C ARG A 217 17.57 4.57 19.55
N THR A 218 17.13 5.56 20.32
CA THR A 218 16.09 5.40 21.34
C THR A 218 14.76 5.01 20.70
N SER A 219 14.38 5.67 19.60
CA SER A 219 13.14 5.36 18.89
C SER A 219 13.15 3.96 18.28
N LEU A 220 14.27 3.52 17.71
CA LEU A 220 14.39 2.15 17.20
C LEU A 220 14.32 1.11 18.33
N GLN A 221 14.99 1.34 19.46
CA GLN A 221 14.94 0.42 20.60
C GLN A 221 13.52 0.25 21.12
N ALA A 222 12.79 1.35 21.31
CA ALA A 222 11.38 1.31 21.71
C ALA A 222 10.51 0.56 20.67
N ALA A 223 10.72 0.80 19.37
CA ALA A 223 9.97 0.13 18.32
C ALA A 223 10.26 -1.38 18.25
N ILE A 224 11.50 -1.80 18.55
CA ILE A 224 11.89 -3.22 18.62
C ILE A 224 11.18 -3.92 19.77
N GLU A 225 11.00 -3.26 20.92
CA GLU A 225 10.28 -3.83 22.07
C GLU A 225 8.80 -4.12 21.76
N GLU A 226 8.23 -3.44 20.76
CA GLU A 226 6.85 -3.66 20.30
C GLU A 226 6.72 -4.77 19.25
N VAL A 227 7.83 -5.27 18.69
CA VAL A 227 7.82 -6.35 17.69
C VAL A 227 7.43 -7.67 18.37
N PRO A 228 6.41 -8.40 17.86
CA PRO A 228 6.02 -9.68 18.41
C PRO A 228 7.17 -10.69 18.43
N HIS A 229 7.23 -11.53 19.46
CA HIS A 229 8.28 -12.56 19.59
C HIS A 229 8.36 -13.57 18.43
N HIS A 230 7.33 -13.68 17.58
CA HIS A 230 7.33 -14.54 16.40
C HIS A 230 7.86 -13.86 15.13
N ALA A 231 8.10 -12.54 15.19
CA ALA A 231 8.51 -11.72 14.07
C ALA A 231 9.91 -11.12 14.33
N GLU A 232 10.59 -10.76 13.25
CA GLU A 232 11.89 -10.10 13.30
C GLU A 232 11.77 -8.62 12.89
N PRO A 233 12.47 -7.69 13.55
CA PRO A 233 12.55 -6.32 13.09
C PRO A 233 13.35 -6.24 11.78
N GLU A 234 12.88 -5.42 10.86
CA GLU A 234 13.63 -5.04 9.65
C GLU A 234 13.59 -3.53 9.43
N ILE A 235 14.55 -3.00 8.68
CA ILE A 235 14.56 -1.59 8.31
C ILE A 235 14.86 -1.38 6.83
N MET A 236 14.18 -0.40 6.23
CA MET A 236 14.42 0.03 4.87
C MET A 236 15.12 1.39 4.85
N HIS A 237 16.19 1.50 4.08
CA HIS A 237 16.92 2.75 3.86
C HIS A 237 16.62 3.31 2.48
N ASN A 238 16.54 4.65 2.39
CA ASN A 238 16.44 5.36 1.14
C ASN A 238 17.64 6.30 1.00
N GLN A 239 18.54 6.00 0.06
CA GLN A 239 19.78 6.76 -0.13
C GLN A 239 19.54 8.24 -0.45
N ARG A 240 18.37 8.60 -1.02
CA ARG A 240 18.00 10.00 -1.29
C ARG A 240 17.83 10.84 -0.02
N SER A 241 17.66 10.20 1.13
CA SER A 241 17.52 10.85 2.44
C SER A 241 18.86 11.28 3.04
N PHE A 242 19.98 10.98 2.37
CA PHE A 242 21.33 11.23 2.86
C PHE A 242 22.10 12.11 1.87
N ASP A 243 23.03 12.89 2.41
CA ASP A 243 23.89 13.80 1.62
C ASP A 243 25.33 13.27 1.46
N SER A 244 25.64 12.11 2.05
CA SER A 244 26.99 11.54 2.05
C SER A 244 27.02 10.05 2.42
N SER A 245 28.04 9.33 1.94
CA SER A 245 28.28 7.90 2.26
C SER A 245 28.37 7.64 3.77
N PRO A 246 29.13 8.43 4.56
CA PRO A 246 29.27 8.17 6.00
C PRO A 246 27.95 8.25 6.76
N LYS A 247 27.03 9.18 6.43
CA LYS A 247 25.73 9.28 7.10
C LYS A 247 24.80 8.10 6.77
N LEU A 248 24.80 7.64 5.52
CA LEU A 248 24.05 6.43 5.17
C LEU A 248 24.62 5.21 5.90
N THR A 249 25.95 5.09 5.94
CA THR A 249 26.65 4.01 6.66
C THR A 249 26.33 4.05 8.15
N GLU A 250 26.36 5.23 8.77
CA GLU A 250 25.99 5.41 10.19
C GLU A 250 24.56 4.97 10.46
N ALA A 251 23.59 5.32 9.61
CA ALA A 251 22.20 4.88 9.78
C ALA A 251 22.03 3.36 9.62
N VAL A 252 22.75 2.74 8.67
CA VAL A 252 22.76 1.29 8.47
C VAL A 252 23.40 0.58 9.67
N MET A 253 24.53 1.08 10.17
CA MET A 253 25.20 0.50 11.33
C MET A 253 24.43 0.75 12.63
N LEU A 254 23.72 1.87 12.77
CA LEU A 254 22.84 2.13 13.90
C LEU A 254 21.76 1.03 14.02
N ALA A 255 21.10 0.68 12.92
CA ALA A 255 20.12 -0.40 12.89
C ALA A 255 20.74 -1.72 13.37
N ARG A 256 21.96 -2.00 12.93
CA ARG A 256 22.71 -3.17 13.36
C ARG A 256 23.00 -3.18 14.86
N ASP A 257 23.48 -2.05 15.38
CA ASP A 257 23.89 -1.89 16.77
C ASP A 257 22.73 -2.09 17.75
N VAL A 258 21.51 -1.72 17.34
CA VAL A 258 20.29 -1.93 18.14
C VAL A 258 19.68 -3.33 17.98
N GLY A 259 20.31 -4.19 17.17
CA GLY A 259 19.96 -5.61 17.05
C GLY A 259 19.13 -5.98 15.82
N ILE A 260 18.85 -5.04 14.90
CA ILE A 260 18.18 -5.36 13.64
C ILE A 260 19.12 -6.20 12.77
N ARG A 261 18.60 -7.26 12.16
CA ARG A 261 19.38 -8.21 11.34
C ARG A 261 18.99 -8.19 9.86
N HIS A 262 17.86 -7.59 9.53
CA HIS A 262 17.36 -7.49 8.17
C HIS A 262 17.28 -6.02 7.78
N HIS A 263 17.90 -5.68 6.66
CA HIS A 263 17.78 -4.36 6.08
C HIS A 263 17.70 -4.43 4.56
N SER A 264 17.12 -3.40 3.96
CA SER A 264 17.08 -3.26 2.50
C SER A 264 17.29 -1.82 2.09
N PHE A 265 17.75 -1.61 0.85
CA PHE A 265 17.75 -0.30 0.21
C PHE A 265 16.64 -0.26 -0.84
N HIS A 266 15.86 0.82 -0.84
CA HIS A 266 14.73 0.96 -1.76
C HIS A 266 14.79 2.24 -2.57
N TYR A 267 14.18 2.18 -3.76
CA TYR A 267 14.24 3.15 -4.86
C TYR A 267 15.62 3.28 -5.51
N TYR A 268 15.95 2.38 -6.44
CA TYR A 268 17.15 2.52 -7.29
C TYR A 268 16.92 3.40 -8.53
N GLY A 269 15.67 3.82 -8.77
CA GLY A 269 15.30 4.62 -9.94
C GLY A 269 15.97 5.99 -9.92
N MET A 270 16.72 6.31 -10.99
CA MET A 270 17.51 7.54 -11.13
C MET A 270 18.56 7.79 -10.02
N SER A 271 18.91 6.78 -9.22
CA SER A 271 20.01 6.92 -8.26
C SER A 271 21.29 7.32 -8.98
N ARG A 272 21.98 8.31 -8.44
CA ARG A 272 23.26 8.78 -8.98
C ARG A 272 24.32 7.71 -8.73
N ARG A 273 25.36 7.68 -9.58
CA ARG A 273 26.45 6.72 -9.43
C ARG A 273 27.07 6.73 -8.03
N HIS A 274 27.31 7.92 -7.46
CA HIS A 274 27.85 8.01 -6.10
C HIS A 274 26.88 7.50 -5.03
N GLU A 275 25.56 7.64 -5.20
CA GLU A 275 24.58 7.08 -4.26
C GLU A 275 24.59 5.55 -4.28
N LEU A 276 24.86 4.93 -5.44
CA LEU A 276 25.06 3.48 -5.56
C LEU A 276 26.37 3.04 -4.88
N GLU A 277 27.42 3.86 -4.96
CA GLU A 277 28.67 3.63 -4.22
C GLU A 277 28.43 3.72 -2.70
N TRP A 278 27.63 4.67 -2.23
CA TRP A 278 27.26 4.78 -0.80
C TRP A 278 26.52 3.54 -0.29
N ILE A 279 25.62 2.98 -1.10
CA ILE A 279 24.94 1.71 -0.81
C ILE A 279 25.97 0.57 -0.71
N GLY A 280 26.93 0.51 -1.64
CA GLY A 280 28.03 -0.46 -1.62
C GLY A 280 28.87 -0.37 -0.35
N ASP A 281 29.33 0.83 0.00
CA ASP A 281 30.12 1.10 1.22
C ASP A 281 29.36 0.66 2.48
N SER A 282 28.07 1.03 2.57
CA SER A 282 27.23 0.73 3.73
C SER A 282 26.95 -0.77 3.87
N ARG A 283 26.72 -1.46 2.75
CA ARG A 283 26.56 -2.92 2.71
C ARG A 283 27.85 -3.62 3.15
N ASP A 284 29.00 -3.15 2.67
CA ASP A 284 30.29 -3.75 3.00
C ASP A 284 30.65 -3.52 4.49
N ALA A 285 30.28 -2.37 5.05
CA ALA A 285 30.38 -2.12 6.49
C ALA A 285 29.46 -3.06 7.29
N TRP A 286 28.21 -3.21 6.84
CA TRP A 286 27.25 -4.15 7.43
C TRP A 286 27.73 -5.60 7.36
N ALA A 287 28.48 -6.03 6.35
CA ALA A 287 28.97 -7.41 6.27
C ALA A 287 30.20 -7.68 7.16
N LYS A 288 30.96 -6.64 7.53
CA LYS A 288 32.25 -6.77 8.25
C LYS A 288 32.15 -6.67 9.77
N GLY A 289 31.21 -5.88 10.29
CA GLY A 289 30.95 -5.85 11.75
C GLY A 289 30.42 -7.18 12.24
#